data_AF-A0A4Y7Q9P8-F1
#
_entry.id   AF-A0A4Y7Q9P8-F1
#
_cell.length_a   1.000
_cell.length_b   1.000
_cell.length_c   1.000
_cell.angle_alpha   90.00
_cell.angle_beta   90.00
_cell.angle_gamma   90.00
#
_symmetry.space_group_name_H-M   'P 1'
#
loop_
_entity.id
_entity.type
_entity.pdbx_description
1 polymer ?
#
loop_
_entity_poly.entity_id
_entity_poly.type
_entity_poly.pdbx_seq_one_letter_code
_entity_poly.pdbx_strand_id
1 'polypeptide(L)'
;MWSSLHVVQEYLESQSKSIVHAIQIVISAISGVRTRTLKPTPMLNENLTQIVAIVSSIVAVCKDSLGSAQQGRDVLRELSDHAHQLSKLRDEAVLTRESRKVMARSSFAIANAMKKLMTLQCFAY
;
A
#
# COMPACT_ATOMS: atom_id res chain seq x y z
N MET A 1 0.28 23.79 18.35
CA MET A 1 -0.33 22.46 18.55
C MET A 1 -1.26 22.08 17.39
N TRP A 2 -2.06 23.00 16.84
CA TRP A 2 -2.90 22.77 15.64
C TRP A 2 -2.11 22.54 14.34
N SER A 3 -0.93 23.15 14.18
CA SER A 3 -0.12 23.05 12.95
C SER A 3 0.41 21.64 12.65
N SER A 4 0.75 20.85 13.67
CA SER A 4 1.29 19.49 13.47
C SER A 4 0.23 18.50 12.96
N LEU A 5 -1.05 18.72 13.29
CA LEU A 5 -2.15 17.84 12.91
C LEU A 5 -2.54 18.03 11.45
N HIS A 6 -2.63 19.29 10.99
CA HIS A 6 -2.90 19.60 9.59
C HIS A 6 -1.80 19.04 8.66
N VAL A 7 -0.54 19.06 9.12
CA VAL A 7 0.60 18.50 8.40
C VAL A 7 0.48 16.97 8.24
N VAL A 8 -0.02 16.25 9.25
CA VAL A 8 -0.22 14.78 9.15
C VAL A 8 -1.35 14.45 8.17
N GLN A 9 -2.43 15.23 8.18
CA GLN A 9 -3.55 15.03 7.27
C GLN A 9 -3.14 15.28 5.81
N GLU A 10 -2.48 16.40 5.51
CA GLU A 10 -1.97 16.71 4.16
C GLU A 10 -0.95 15.66 3.69
N TYR A 11 -0.09 15.19 4.61
CA TYR A 11 0.85 14.11 4.33
C TYR A 11 0.10 12.83 3.90
N LEU A 12 -0.89 12.37 4.68
CA LEU A 12 -1.64 11.16 4.35
C LEU A 12 -2.45 11.29 3.06
N GLU A 13 -3.04 12.45 2.79
CA GLU A 13 -3.73 12.72 1.52
C GLU A 13 -2.77 12.63 0.32
N SER A 14 -1.58 13.21 0.45
CA SER A 14 -0.55 13.15 -0.58
C SER A 14 -0.08 11.70 -0.81
N GLN A 15 0.25 10.99 0.27
CA GLN A 15 0.67 9.58 0.19
C GLN A 15 -0.43 8.68 -0.40
N SER A 16 -1.71 8.94 -0.08
CA SER A 16 -2.85 8.22 -0.62
C SER A 16 -3.00 8.42 -2.14
N LYS A 17 -2.76 9.61 -2.67
CA LYS A 17 -2.74 9.85 -4.13
C LYS A 17 -1.59 9.08 -4.78
N SER A 18 -0.39 9.16 -4.21
CA SER A 18 0.78 8.45 -4.73
C SER A 18 0.62 6.93 -4.73
N ILE A 19 0.05 6.36 -3.66
CA ILE A 19 -0.13 4.90 -3.56
C ILE A 19 -1.19 4.38 -4.53
N VAL A 20 -2.30 5.12 -4.72
CA VAL A 20 -3.35 4.74 -5.68
C VAL A 20 -2.80 4.76 -7.10
N HIS A 21 -2.01 5.77 -7.46
CA HIS A 21 -1.36 5.84 -8.77
C HIS A 21 -0.42 4.65 -9.01
N ALA A 22 0.45 4.34 -8.04
CA ALA A 22 1.35 3.18 -8.15
C ALA A 22 0.58 1.85 -8.24
N ILE A 23 -0.51 1.70 -7.47
CA ILE A 23 -1.39 0.53 -7.54
C ILE A 23 -2.04 0.40 -8.92
N GLN A 24 -2.53 1.49 -9.51
CA GLN A 24 -3.12 1.48 -10.85
C GLN A 24 -2.12 0.98 -11.89
N ILE A 25 -0.87 1.43 -11.81
CA ILE A 25 0.21 0.96 -12.70
C ILE A 25 0.47 -0.55 -12.49
N VAL A 26 0.60 -1.00 -11.24
CA VAL A 26 0.81 -2.42 -10.91
C VAL A 26 -0.32 -3.27 -11.48
N ILE A 27 -1.58 -2.92 -11.21
CA ILE A 27 -2.76 -3.65 -11.69
C ILE A 27 -2.78 -3.70 -13.22
N SER A 28 -2.49 -2.58 -13.87
CA SER A 28 -2.48 -2.50 -15.33
C SER A 28 -1.39 -3.40 -15.94
N ALA A 29 -0.21 -3.47 -15.32
CA ALA A 29 0.91 -4.29 -15.78
C ALA A 29 0.64 -5.80 -15.65
N ILE A 30 -0.14 -6.23 -14.66
CA ILE A 30 -0.48 -7.65 -14.46
C ILE A 30 -1.80 -8.07 -15.09
N SER A 31 -2.66 -7.11 -15.44
CA SER A 31 -3.94 -7.33 -16.11
C SER A 31 -3.71 -7.65 -17.59
N GLY A 32 -4.56 -8.51 -18.17
CA GLY A 32 -4.47 -8.85 -19.60
C GLY A 32 -3.33 -9.80 -19.97
N VAL A 33 -2.46 -10.20 -19.04
CA VAL A 33 -1.41 -11.20 -19.29
C VAL A 33 -2.02 -12.58 -19.50
N ARG A 34 -2.07 -13.02 -20.77
CA ARG A 34 -2.62 -14.32 -21.19
C ARG A 34 -1.64 -15.49 -21.01
N THR A 35 -0.36 -15.21 -20.78
CA THR A 35 0.68 -16.22 -20.56
C THR A 35 0.67 -16.76 -19.13
N ARG A 36 1.14 -18.00 -18.93
CA ARG A 36 1.21 -18.63 -17.60
C ARG A 36 2.19 -17.91 -16.66
N THR A 37 3.21 -17.28 -17.23
CA THR A 37 4.28 -16.56 -16.54
C THR A 37 4.41 -15.13 -17.08
N LEU A 38 4.84 -14.23 -16.22
CA LEU A 38 5.15 -12.84 -16.52
C LEU A 38 6.55 -12.56 -16.00
N LYS A 39 7.43 -11.99 -16.83
CA LYS A 39 8.70 -11.44 -16.35
C LYS A 39 8.44 -10.02 -15.83
N PRO A 40 8.76 -9.69 -14.57
CA PRO A 40 8.58 -8.34 -14.05
C PRO A 40 9.36 -7.32 -14.89
N THR A 41 8.73 -6.19 -15.20
CA THR A 41 9.40 -5.05 -15.84
C THR A 41 10.03 -4.16 -14.77
N PRO A 42 11.07 -3.37 -15.11
CA PRO A 42 11.64 -2.40 -14.18
C PRO A 42 10.58 -1.45 -13.60
N MET A 43 9.65 -0.97 -14.43
CA MET A 43 8.52 -0.12 -14.03
C MET A 43 7.63 -0.81 -12.98
N LEU A 44 7.31 -2.11 -13.15
CA LEU A 44 6.53 -2.84 -12.16
C LEU A 44 7.26 -2.90 -10.81
N ASN A 45 8.56 -3.21 -10.83
CA ASN A 45 9.36 -3.33 -9.61
C ASN A 45 9.56 -1.98 -8.90
N GLU A 46 9.69 -0.90 -9.65
CA GLU A 46 9.77 0.46 -9.11
C GLU A 46 8.47 0.83 -8.39
N ASN A 47 7.31 0.57 -9.01
CA ASN A 47 6.01 0.85 -8.40
C ASN A 47 5.75 -0.03 -7.15
N LEU A 48 6.16 -1.29 -7.16
CA LEU A 48 6.09 -2.14 -5.97
C LEU A 48 6.99 -1.61 -4.85
N THR A 49 8.21 -1.15 -5.17
CA THR A 49 9.12 -0.54 -4.20
C THR A 49 8.55 0.75 -3.62
N GLN A 50 7.96 1.60 -4.47
CA GLN A 50 7.31 2.82 -4.04
C GLN A 50 6.14 2.53 -3.08
N ILE A 51 5.26 1.57 -3.41
CA ILE A 51 4.16 1.17 -2.52
C ILE A 51 4.71 0.73 -1.16
N VAL A 52 5.72 -0.14 -1.13
CA VAL A 52 6.32 -0.64 0.12
C VAL A 52 6.93 0.49 0.95
N ALA A 53 7.66 1.41 0.31
CA ALA A 53 8.29 2.55 0.99
C ALA A 53 7.23 3.50 1.60
N ILE A 54 6.19 3.84 0.83
CA ILE A 54 5.09 4.69 1.28
C ILE A 54 4.40 4.04 2.49
N VAL A 55 4.02 2.77 2.39
CA VAL A 55 3.37 2.04 3.49
C VAL A 55 4.25 2.01 4.74
N SER A 56 5.56 1.76 4.58
CA SER A 56 6.49 1.75 5.71
C SER A 56 6.59 3.11 6.40
N SER A 57 6.61 4.19 5.62
CA SER A 57 6.63 5.56 6.15
C SER A 57 5.32 5.90 6.88
N ILE A 58 4.16 5.53 6.33
CA ILE A 58 2.87 5.71 6.97
C ILE A 58 2.78 4.92 8.28
N VAL A 59 3.20 3.65 8.29
CA VAL A 59 3.19 2.85 9.52
C VAL A 59 4.06 3.49 10.58
N ALA A 60 5.24 4.01 10.23
CA ALA A 60 6.09 4.72 11.19
C ALA A 60 5.42 5.98 11.76
N VAL A 61 4.79 6.81 10.91
CA VAL A 61 4.15 8.08 11.32
C VAL A 61 2.86 7.84 12.11
N CYS A 62 2.06 6.85 11.71
CA CYS A 62 0.75 6.57 12.31
C CYS A 62 0.81 5.65 13.54
N LYS A 63 1.91 4.93 13.76
CA LYS A 63 2.04 4.03 14.92
C LYS A 63 1.94 4.76 16.24
N ASP A 64 2.51 5.96 16.34
CA ASP A 64 2.51 6.74 17.57
C ASP A 64 1.17 7.46 17.81
N SER A 65 0.43 7.77 16.74
CA SER A 65 -0.84 8.51 16.82
C SER A 65 -2.08 7.59 16.90
N LEU A 66 -2.07 6.45 16.21
CA LEU A 66 -3.22 5.54 16.07
C LEU A 66 -3.00 4.18 16.76
N GLY A 67 -1.79 3.91 17.26
CA GLY A 67 -1.41 2.62 17.86
C GLY A 67 -2.11 2.31 19.18
N SER A 68 -2.79 3.27 19.82
CA SER A 68 -3.55 3.07 21.06
C SER A 68 -4.93 2.45 20.82
N ALA A 69 -5.56 2.75 19.67
CA ALA A 69 -6.85 2.19 19.28
C ALA A 69 -6.68 0.85 18.56
N GLN A 70 -7.47 -0.15 18.93
CA GLN A 70 -7.42 -1.49 18.31
C GLN A 70 -7.64 -1.42 16.79
N GLN A 71 -8.61 -0.62 16.35
CA GLN A 71 -8.90 -0.42 14.93
C GLN A 71 -7.71 0.18 14.16
N GLY A 72 -6.99 1.14 14.76
CA GLY A 72 -5.79 1.72 14.18
C GLY A 72 -4.68 0.68 14.03
N ARG A 73 -4.42 -0.11 15.09
CA ARG A 73 -3.44 -1.21 15.04
C ARG A 73 -3.78 -2.24 13.96
N ASP A 74 -5.05 -2.61 13.82
CA ASP A 74 -5.49 -3.59 12.83
C ASP A 74 -5.28 -3.09 11.39
N VAL A 75 -5.58 -1.81 11.11
CA VAL A 75 -5.33 -1.19 9.80
C VAL A 75 -3.83 -1.10 9.50
N LEU A 76 -3.00 -0.68 10.47
CA LEU A 76 -1.55 -0.60 10.28
C LEU A 76 -0.92 -1.98 10.05
N ARG A 77 -1.43 -3.02 10.73
CA ARG A 77 -1.04 -4.41 10.48
C ARG A 77 -1.45 -4.87 9.08
N GLU A 78 -2.70 -4.61 8.66
CA GLU A 78 -3.18 -4.96 7.31
C GLU A 78 -2.29 -4.31 6.23
N LEU A 79 -1.95 -3.03 6.38
CA LEU A 79 -1.02 -2.33 5.48
C LEU A 79 0.35 -3.00 5.44
N SER A 80 0.94 -3.28 6.62
CA SER A 80 2.27 -3.87 6.72
C SER A 80 2.33 -5.28 6.12
N ASP A 81 1.34 -6.12 6.40
CA ASP A 81 1.26 -7.49 5.90
C ASP A 81 1.20 -7.53 4.37
N HIS A 82 0.35 -6.69 3.77
CA HIS A 82 0.22 -6.64 2.32
C HIS A 82 1.43 -6.00 1.64
N ALA A 83 2.06 -4.97 2.24
CA ALA A 83 3.32 -4.42 1.73
C ALA A 83 4.44 -5.47 1.77
N HIS A 84 4.51 -6.27 2.83
CA HIS A 84 5.47 -7.37 2.92
C HIS A 84 5.22 -8.44 1.84
N GLN A 85 3.96 -8.79 1.56
CA GLN A 85 3.62 -9.69 0.44
C GLN A 85 4.07 -9.12 -0.91
N LEU A 86 3.79 -7.83 -1.19
CA LEU A 86 4.24 -7.20 -2.42
C LEU A 86 5.77 -7.17 -2.53
N SER A 87 6.49 -6.97 -1.42
CA SER A 87 7.96 -7.05 -1.41
C SER A 87 8.46 -8.43 -1.81
N LYS A 88 7.85 -9.52 -1.31
CA LYS A 88 8.24 -10.88 -1.71
C LYS A 88 8.06 -11.12 -3.21
N LEU A 89 6.92 -10.69 -3.73
CA LEU A 89 6.59 -10.86 -5.16
C LEU A 89 7.50 -10.04 -6.07
N ARG A 90 7.95 -8.86 -5.62
CA ARG A 90 8.92 -8.03 -6.35
C ARG A 90 10.25 -8.76 -6.58
N ASP A 91 10.65 -9.58 -5.61
CA ASP A 91 11.93 -10.29 -5.63
C ASP A 91 11.86 -11.61 -6.46
N GLU A 92 10.66 -11.98 -6.97
CA GLU A 92 10.49 -13.11 -7.87
C GLU A 92 11.00 -12.79 -9.28
N ALA A 93 11.87 -13.64 -9.84
CA ALA A 93 12.35 -13.49 -11.21
C ALA A 93 11.23 -13.69 -12.27
N VAL A 94 10.19 -14.45 -11.93
CA VAL A 94 9.06 -14.78 -12.79
C VAL A 94 7.78 -14.84 -11.96
N LEU A 95 6.76 -14.08 -12.35
CA LEU A 95 5.45 -14.06 -11.71
C LEU A 95 4.50 -15.06 -12.38
N THR A 96 4.00 -16.00 -11.59
CA THR A 96 2.96 -16.95 -12.04
C THR A 96 1.57 -16.30 -12.05
N ARG A 97 0.57 -17.00 -12.61
CA ARG A 97 -0.83 -16.57 -12.52
C ARG A 97 -1.28 -16.37 -11.06
N GLU A 98 -0.84 -17.24 -10.15
CA GLU A 98 -1.16 -17.12 -8.73
C GLU A 98 -0.41 -15.96 -8.08
N SER A 99 0.89 -15.78 -8.36
CA SER A 99 1.66 -14.60 -7.92
C SER A 99 0.95 -13.29 -8.31
N ARG A 100 0.45 -13.20 -9.55
CA ARG A 100 -0.30 -12.03 -10.04
C ARG A 100 -1.64 -11.83 -9.32
N LYS A 101 -2.37 -12.90 -8.99
CA LYS A 101 -3.60 -12.78 -8.17
C LYS A 101 -3.29 -12.27 -6.77
N VAL A 102 -2.23 -12.78 -6.13
CA VAL A 102 -1.78 -12.31 -4.80
C VAL A 102 -1.34 -10.86 -4.86
N MET A 103 -0.63 -10.47 -5.92
CA MET A 103 -0.24 -9.07 -6.18
C MET A 103 -1.47 -8.18 -6.27
N ALA A 104 -2.44 -8.52 -7.14
CA ALA A 104 -3.67 -7.75 -7.28
C ALA A 104 -4.44 -7.63 -5.94
N ARG A 105 -4.63 -8.76 -5.24
CA ARG A 105 -5.31 -8.80 -3.95
C ARG A 105 -4.62 -7.90 -2.93
N SER A 106 -3.30 -7.98 -2.83
CA SER A 106 -2.53 -7.19 -1.87
C SER A 106 -2.54 -5.70 -2.22
N SER A 107 -2.45 -5.34 -3.50
CA SER A 107 -2.58 -3.95 -3.96
C SER A 107 -3.96 -3.37 -3.62
N PHE A 108 -5.05 -4.11 -3.84
CA PHE A 108 -6.39 -3.64 -3.47
C PHE A 108 -6.59 -3.55 -1.95
N ALA A 109 -6.07 -4.50 -1.20
CA ALA A 109 -6.14 -4.47 0.26
C ALA A 109 -5.43 -3.24 0.83
N ILE A 110 -4.26 -2.88 0.28
CA ILE A 110 -3.55 -1.64 0.64
C ILE A 110 -4.42 -0.40 0.33
N ALA A 111 -5.02 -0.30 -0.86
CA ALA A 111 -5.90 0.83 -1.18
C ALA A 111 -7.08 0.95 -0.19
N ASN A 112 -7.68 -0.19 0.18
CA ASN A 112 -8.79 -0.21 1.13
C ASN A 112 -8.34 0.15 2.55
N ALA A 113 -7.22 -0.38 3.01
CA ALA A 113 -6.66 -0.06 4.31
C ALA A 113 -6.25 1.41 4.41
N MET A 114 -5.70 1.99 3.33
CA MET A 114 -5.45 3.43 3.23
C MET A 114 -6.72 4.26 3.36
N LYS A 115 -7.79 3.85 2.66
CA LYS A 115 -9.10 4.52 2.79
C LYS A 115 -9.62 4.47 4.24
N LYS A 116 -9.56 3.29 4.88
CA LYS A 116 -9.95 3.13 6.30
C LYS A 116 -9.11 4.03 7.22
N LEU A 117 -7.79 4.10 6.98
CA LEU A 117 -6.86 4.91 7.76
C LEU A 117 -7.24 6.40 7.70
N MET A 118 -7.54 6.92 6.51
CA MET A 118 -7.99 8.30 6.32
C MET A 118 -9.33 8.56 7.04
N THR A 119 -10.24 7.59 7.01
CA THR A 119 -11.52 7.69 7.74
C THR A 119 -11.32 7.70 9.26
N LEU A 120 -10.42 6.86 9.80
CA LEU A 120 -10.10 6.86 11.23
C LEU A 120 -9.50 8.18 11.70
N GLN A 121 -8.65 8.81 10.87
CA GLN A 121 -8.14 10.14 11.17
C GLN A 121 -9.24 11.21 11.12
N CYS A 122 -10.24 11.07 10.26
CA CYS A 122 -11.36 12.01 10.18
C CYS A 122 -12.28 11.97 11.42
N PHE A 123 -12.46 10.79 12.04
CA PHE A 123 -13.31 10.61 13.24
C PHE A 123 -12.58 10.78 14.57
N ALA A 124 -11.26 10.95 14.57
CA ALA A 124 -10.49 11.26 15.78
C ALA A 124 -10.67 12.72 16.24
N TYR A 125 -11.54 13.49 15.56
CA TYR A 125 -11.87 14.89 15.82
C TYR A 125 -13.38 15.07 16.04
#